data_AF-A0A4W5JV49-F1
#
_entry.id   AF-A0A4W5JV49-F1
#
_cell.length_a   1.000
_cell.length_b   1.000
_cell.length_c   1.000
_cell.angle_alpha   90.00
_cell.angle_beta   90.00
_cell.angle_gamma   90.00
#
_symmetry.space_group_name_H-M   'P 1'
#
loop_
_entity.id
_entity.type
_entity.pdbx_description
1 polymer ?
#
loop_
_entity_poly.entity_id
_entity_poly.type
_entity_poly.pdbx_seq_one_letter_code
_entity_poly.pdbx_strand_id
1 'polypeptide(L)'
;SYCLSLGANLASVHNYWENNNLQQLVLKNTGQHHATWIGGSDAVQNRQWFWSDGSKFDYQNWEKREPNNYGGREPCIHMNAGGTVSLLSFTDPFIKCNF
;
A
#
# COMPACT_ATOMS: atom_id res chain seq x y z
N SER A 1 1.80 -6.98 14.74
CA SER A 1 2.82 -6.41 13.84
C SER A 1 3.73 -5.42 14.59
N TYR A 2 4.80 -4.95 13.93
CA TYR A 2 5.73 -3.98 14.51
C TYR A 2 5.09 -2.60 14.76
N CYS A 3 4.28 -2.08 13.82
CA CYS A 3 3.58 -0.79 14.00
C CYS A 3 2.63 -0.82 15.21
N LEU A 4 1.82 -1.89 15.36
CA LEU A 4 0.90 -2.03 16.48
C LEU A 4 1.63 -2.09 17.83
N SER A 5 2.83 -2.69 17.89
CA SER A 5 3.65 -2.70 19.12
C SER A 5 4.15 -1.31 19.54
N LEU A 6 4.13 -0.34 18.63
CA LEU A 6 4.45 1.07 18.87
C LEU A 6 3.20 1.93 19.10
N GLY A 7 2.00 1.33 19.14
CA GLY A 7 0.73 2.06 19.22
C GLY A 7 0.37 2.81 17.93
N ALA A 8 0.90 2.36 16.78
CA ALA A 8 0.73 2.98 15.48
C ALA A 8 0.21 2.00 14.43
N ASN A 9 -0.18 2.53 13.26
CA ASN A 9 -0.58 1.75 12.09
C ASN A 9 0.39 2.01 10.92
N LEU A 10 0.34 1.16 9.91
CA LEU A 10 0.97 1.49 8.62
C LEU A 10 0.28 2.71 8.01
N ALA A 11 1.05 3.51 7.26
CA ALA A 11 0.60 4.80 6.77
C ALA A 11 -0.64 4.69 5.85
N SER A 12 -1.62 5.55 6.07
CA SER A 12 -2.68 5.88 5.13
C SER A 12 -2.23 7.00 4.19
N VAL A 13 -2.94 7.17 3.08
CA VAL A 13 -2.70 8.24 2.12
C VAL A 13 -4.04 8.82 1.70
N HIS A 14 -4.18 10.15 1.74
CA HIS A 14 -5.42 10.87 1.45
C HIS A 14 -5.26 11.90 0.33
N ASN A 15 -4.04 12.14 -0.15
CA ASN A 15 -3.79 13.01 -1.29
C ASN A 15 -2.42 12.76 -1.94
N TYR A 16 -2.22 13.41 -3.09
CA TYR A 16 -0.97 13.35 -3.85
C TYR A 16 0.26 13.80 -3.06
N TRP A 17 0.12 14.84 -2.23
CA TRP A 17 1.24 15.39 -1.47
C TRP A 17 1.71 14.43 -0.38
N GLU A 18 0.78 13.80 0.35
CA GLU A 18 1.09 12.75 1.32
C GLU A 18 1.78 11.57 0.67
N ASN A 19 1.28 11.12 -0.49
CA ASN A 19 1.92 10.06 -1.25
C ASN A 19 3.38 10.44 -1.59
N ASN A 20 3.59 11.60 -2.20
CA ASN A 20 4.94 12.06 -2.56
C ASN A 20 5.85 12.20 -1.32
N ASN A 21 5.34 12.72 -0.21
CA ASN A 21 6.11 12.83 1.03
C ASN A 21 6.56 11.47 1.55
N LEU A 22 5.71 10.45 1.50
CA LEU A 22 6.07 9.07 1.87
C LEU A 22 7.13 8.50 0.92
N GLN A 23 7.01 8.73 -0.39
CA GLN A 23 8.02 8.31 -1.37
C GLN A 23 9.38 8.97 -1.11
N GLN A 24 9.40 10.27 -0.79
CA GLN A 24 10.61 11.01 -0.44
C GLN A 24 11.20 10.53 0.89
N LEU A 25 10.36 10.16 1.86
CA LEU A 25 10.81 9.60 3.13
C LEU A 25 11.53 8.26 2.92
N VAL A 26 11.00 7.38 2.07
CA VAL A 26 11.68 6.14 1.68
C VAL A 26 13.01 6.47 1.04
N LEU A 27 13.02 7.27 -0.04
CA LEU A 27 14.24 7.67 -0.75
C LEU A 27 15.32 8.21 0.20
N LYS A 28 14.94 9.11 1.12
CA LYS A 28 15.86 9.72 2.08
C LYS A 28 16.49 8.70 3.04
N ASN A 29 15.74 7.71 3.48
CA ASN A 29 16.21 6.74 4.48
C ASN A 29 16.90 5.51 3.86
N THR A 30 16.54 5.15 2.64
CA THR A 30 17.02 3.92 1.99
C THR A 30 17.89 4.17 0.76
N GLY A 31 18.03 5.43 0.31
CA GLY A 31 18.82 5.82 -0.86
C GLY A 31 18.17 5.55 -2.22
N GLN A 32 16.98 4.93 -2.23
CA GLN A 32 16.19 4.63 -3.43
C GLN A 32 14.72 4.41 -3.09
N HIS A 33 13.84 4.44 -4.09
CA HIS A 33 12.41 4.19 -3.94
C HIS A 33 12.09 2.70 -3.78
N HIS A 34 12.38 2.11 -2.62
CA HIS A 34 12.03 0.71 -2.35
C HIS A 34 10.50 0.52 -2.30
N ALA A 35 10.05 -0.60 -2.86
CA ALA A 35 8.69 -1.09 -2.66
C ALA A 35 8.38 -1.16 -1.16
N THR A 36 7.37 -0.42 -0.73
CA THR A 36 7.09 -0.21 0.70
C THR A 36 5.61 -0.41 0.98
N TRP A 37 5.29 -1.26 1.95
CA TRP A 37 3.93 -1.51 2.40
C TRP A 37 3.30 -0.27 3.03
N ILE A 38 2.05 0.00 2.66
CA ILE A 38 1.21 1.01 3.29
C ILE A 38 -0.03 0.32 3.87
N GLY A 39 -0.80 1.03 4.70
CA GLY A 39 -1.87 0.43 5.51
C GLY A 39 -3.11 -0.02 4.74
N GLY A 40 -3.06 -0.02 3.41
CA GLY A 40 -4.21 -0.24 2.57
C GLY A 40 -4.45 -1.72 2.30
N SER A 41 -5.70 -2.18 2.41
CA SER A 41 -6.05 -3.57 2.10
C SER A 41 -7.51 -3.78 1.66
N ASP A 42 -7.75 -4.79 0.84
CA ASP A 42 -9.06 -5.39 0.58
C ASP A 42 -9.27 -6.59 1.52
N ALA A 43 -9.42 -6.29 2.82
CA ALA A 43 -9.49 -7.30 3.87
C ALA A 43 -10.70 -8.25 3.72
N VAL A 44 -11.79 -7.80 3.10
CA VAL A 44 -13.05 -8.56 2.93
C VAL A 44 -13.11 -9.25 1.56
N GLN A 45 -12.10 -9.08 0.71
CA GLN A 45 -11.99 -9.69 -0.62
C GLN A 45 -13.21 -9.39 -1.51
N ASN A 46 -13.76 -8.19 -1.38
CA ASN A 46 -14.97 -7.75 -2.07
C ASN A 46 -14.73 -6.49 -2.92
N ARG A 47 -13.46 -6.17 -3.23
CA ARG A 47 -13.02 -4.95 -3.91
C ARG A 47 -13.30 -3.68 -3.10
N GLN A 48 -13.44 -3.78 -1.79
CA GLN A 48 -13.54 -2.62 -0.91
C GLN A 48 -12.23 -2.46 -0.17
N TRP A 49 -11.61 -1.31 -0.35
CA TRP A 49 -10.33 -0.98 0.24
C TRP A 49 -10.52 -0.21 1.54
N PHE A 50 -9.66 -0.50 2.52
CA PHE A 50 -9.65 0.12 3.82
C PHE A 50 -8.22 0.46 4.23
N TRP A 51 -8.05 1.57 4.94
CA TRP A 51 -6.82 1.86 5.65
C TRP A 51 -6.85 1.19 7.03
N SER A 52 -5.72 0.62 7.46
CA SER A 52 -5.58 -0.07 8.74
C SER A 52 -5.70 0.85 9.95
N ASP A 53 -5.56 2.16 9.76
CA ASP A 53 -5.80 3.17 10.78
C ASP A 53 -7.28 3.56 10.96
N GLY A 54 -8.18 2.99 10.15
CA GLY A 54 -9.62 3.27 10.19
C GLY A 54 -10.03 4.58 9.51
N SER A 55 -9.08 5.30 8.90
CA SER A 55 -9.38 6.48 8.10
C SER A 55 -10.14 6.11 6.82
N LYS A 56 -10.80 7.10 6.21
CA LYS A 56 -11.57 6.89 5.00
C LYS A 56 -10.64 6.54 3.84
N PHE A 57 -10.98 5.50 3.08
CA PHE A 57 -10.32 5.21 1.82
C PHE A 57 -10.82 6.17 0.72
N ASP A 58 -10.19 7.33 0.60
CA ASP A 58 -10.62 8.44 -0.27
C ASP A 58 -9.58 8.87 -1.31
N TYR A 59 -8.41 8.24 -1.31
CA TYR A 59 -7.36 8.50 -2.28
C TYR A 59 -6.94 7.22 -3.00
N GLN A 60 -6.91 7.32 -4.33
CA GLN A 60 -6.60 6.24 -5.24
C GLN A 60 -5.74 6.81 -6.36
N ASN A 61 -4.46 6.45 -6.37
CA ASN A 61 -3.51 6.86 -7.40
C ASN A 61 -2.85 5.63 -8.02
N TRP A 62 -3.69 4.74 -8.52
CA TRP A 62 -3.28 3.48 -9.11
C TRP A 62 -2.42 3.69 -10.36
N GLU A 63 -1.44 2.80 -10.54
CA GLU A 63 -0.75 2.61 -11.82
C GLU A 63 -1.73 2.41 -12.98
N LYS A 64 -1.29 2.72 -14.19
CA LYS A 64 -2.16 2.64 -15.36
C LYS A 64 -2.52 1.18 -15.60
N ARG A 65 -3.82 0.85 -15.48
CA ARG A 65 -4.40 -0.50 -15.49
C ARG A 65 -4.37 -1.24 -14.15
N GLU A 66 -4.14 -0.59 -13.03
CA GLU A 66 -4.38 -1.17 -11.70
C GLU A 66 -5.68 -0.63 -11.09
N PRO A 67 -6.40 -1.41 -10.26
CA PRO A 67 -6.30 -2.86 -9.99
C PRO A 67 -6.61 -3.72 -11.23
N ASN A 68 -5.69 -4.57 -11.71
CA ASN A 68 -5.99 -5.57 -12.75
C ASN A 68 -6.03 -7.03 -12.27
N ASN A 69 -5.58 -7.34 -11.05
CA ASN A 69 -5.62 -8.70 -10.52
C ASN A 69 -4.91 -9.72 -11.45
N TYR A 70 -3.82 -9.30 -12.09
CA TYR A 70 -3.04 -10.13 -13.00
C TYR A 70 -2.23 -11.15 -12.15
N GLY A 71 -2.33 -12.44 -12.46
CA GLY A 71 -1.59 -13.50 -11.75
C GLY A 71 -2.18 -14.02 -10.43
N GLY A 72 -3.19 -13.37 -9.84
CA GLY A 72 -3.78 -13.79 -8.57
C GLY A 72 -4.59 -12.70 -7.89
N ARG A 73 -5.04 -12.95 -6.65
CA ARG A 73 -5.74 -11.95 -5.79
C ARG A 73 -4.74 -11.18 -4.93
N GLU A 74 -4.94 -9.87 -4.84
CA GLU A 74 -4.00 -8.93 -4.23
C GLU A 74 -4.67 -8.14 -3.10
N PRO A 75 -4.62 -8.61 -1.84
CA PRO A 75 -5.38 -7.97 -0.77
C PRO A 75 -4.67 -6.78 -0.12
N CYS A 76 -3.41 -6.44 -0.47
CA CYS A 76 -2.61 -5.43 0.24
C CYS A 76 -2.05 -4.36 -0.73
N ILE A 77 -1.90 -3.11 -0.25
CA ILE A 77 -1.39 -1.96 -1.03
C ILE A 77 0.05 -1.64 -0.64
N HIS A 78 0.88 -1.33 -1.63
CA HIS A 78 2.25 -0.83 -1.44
C HIS A 78 2.49 0.39 -2.34
N MET A 79 3.60 1.09 -2.12
CA MET A 79 4.05 2.20 -2.97
C MET A 79 5.43 1.90 -3.58
N ASN A 80 5.81 2.70 -4.57
CA ASN A 80 7.10 2.69 -5.27
C ASN A 80 7.32 1.54 -6.27
N ALA A 81 6.28 0.95 -6.86
CA ALA A 81 6.51 0.09 -8.04
C ALA A 81 6.71 0.99 -9.27
N GLY A 82 7.97 1.34 -9.57
CA GLY A 82 8.29 2.21 -10.71
C GLY A 82 8.06 3.71 -10.49
N GLY A 83 7.86 4.17 -9.25
CA GLY A 83 7.72 5.60 -8.90
C GLY A 83 6.28 6.05 -8.60
N THR A 84 5.32 5.14 -8.55
CA THR A 84 3.87 5.39 -8.36
C THR A 84 3.31 4.61 -7.16
N VAL A 85 2.05 4.83 -6.81
CA VAL A 85 1.30 3.87 -5.96
C VAL A 85 0.83 2.76 -6.88
N SER A 86 1.17 1.53 -6.52
CA SER A 86 0.91 0.38 -7.38
C SER A 86 0.23 -0.70 -6.55
N LEU A 87 -0.52 -1.55 -7.21
CA LEU A 87 -1.01 -2.77 -6.61
C LEU A 87 -0.01 -3.89 -6.91
N LEU A 88 0.13 -4.84 -5.99
CA LEU A 88 0.98 -6.01 -6.24
C LEU A 88 0.19 -7.10 -6.92
N SER A 89 0.36 -7.25 -8.24
CA SER A 89 0.22 -8.54 -8.92
C SER A 89 1.12 -9.57 -8.25
N PHE A 90 0.53 -10.35 -7.34
CA PHE A 90 1.22 -11.46 -6.71
C PHE A 90 1.13 -12.72 -7.55
N THR A 91 2.29 -13.10 -8.07
CA THR A 91 2.65 -14.51 -8.24
C THR A 91 3.18 -15.15 -6.95
N ASP A 92 3.07 -14.50 -5.77
CA ASP A 92 3.55 -15.06 -4.49
C ASP A 92 2.39 -15.45 -3.54
N PRO A 93 2.07 -16.75 -3.40
CA PRO A 93 0.95 -17.26 -2.61
C PRO A 93 1.16 -17.21 -1.08
N PHE A 94 2.26 -16.67 -0.56
CA PHE A 94 2.58 -16.71 0.88
C PHE A 94 2.36 -15.39 1.64
N ILE A 95 2.00 -14.29 0.97
CA ILE A 95 1.78 -13.00 1.65
C ILE A 95 0.31 -12.85 2.06
N LYS A 96 0.04 -13.09 3.35
CA LYS A 96 -1.18 -12.62 4.04
C LYS A 96 -0.93 -11.19 4.52
N CYS A 97 -1.89 -10.28 4.39
CA CYS A 97 -1.83 -8.95 5.02
C CYS A 97 -1.91 -9.09 6.55
N ASN A 98 -0.88 -9.63 7.18
CA ASN A 98 -0.75 -9.71 8.64
C ASN A 98 -0.11 -8.41 9.13
N PHE A 99 -0.89 -7.34 9.07
CA PHE A 99 -0.55 -6.03 9.61
C PHE A 99 -0.80 -5.92 11.12
#